data_AF-A0A410QD84-F1
#
_entry.id   AF-A0A410QD84-F1
#
_cell.length_a   1.000
_cell.length_b   1.000
_cell.length_c   1.000
_cell.angle_alpha   90.00
_cell.angle_beta   90.00
_cell.angle_gamma   90.00
#
_symmetry.space_group_name_H-M   'P 1'
#
loop_
_entity.id
_entity.type
_entity.pdbx_description
1 polymer ?
#
loop_
_entity_poly.entity_id
_entity_poly.type
_entity_poly.pdbx_seq_one_letter_code
_entity_poly.pdbx_strand_id
1 'polypeptide(L)'
;MKYVIGNSLDVDCEYNRNIEDLRNSKKICILESKIKKVIKLKEESQNISNIIDDKYREISVIPDIIVHTRGKDSNNTLAIEVKKSKSKVSQDYDLEKLKCYTDTTYDINDLKYEYGAFIMFYTGESQVKYPKITWFQNGKQINEQ
;
A
#
# COMPACT_ATOMS: atom_id res chain seq x y z
N MET A 1 -17.09 -6.18 -33.74
CA MET A 1 -17.36 -6.06 -32.30
C MET A 1 -16.02 -6.21 -31.57
N LYS A 2 -15.47 -5.15 -30.98
CA LYS A 2 -14.21 -5.21 -30.21
C LYS A 2 -14.57 -5.61 -28.78
N TYR A 3 -14.08 -6.76 -28.32
CA TYR A 3 -14.10 -7.09 -26.90
C TYR A 3 -13.10 -6.16 -26.19
N VAL A 4 -13.59 -5.15 -25.48
CA VAL A 4 -12.78 -4.47 -24.48
C VAL A 4 -12.76 -5.40 -23.26
N ILE A 5 -11.71 -6.20 -23.12
CA ILE A 5 -11.45 -6.90 -21.87
C ILE A 5 -10.70 -5.92 -20.98
N GLY A 6 -11.39 -5.42 -19.97
CA GLY A 6 -10.92 -4.41 -19.04
C GLY A 6 -12.06 -3.46 -18.72
N ASN A 7 -12.63 -3.60 -17.52
CA ASN A 7 -13.30 -2.45 -16.88
C ASN A 7 -12.33 -1.27 -16.96
N SER A 8 -12.83 -0.04 -17.07
CA SER A 8 -12.13 1.25 -17.28
C SER A 8 -11.02 1.62 -16.27
N LEU A 9 -10.33 0.64 -15.70
CA LEU A 9 -9.28 0.67 -14.72
C LEU A 9 -7.94 0.45 -15.42
N ASP A 10 -6.99 1.30 -15.07
CA ASP A 10 -5.59 1.22 -15.42
C ASP A 10 -4.82 0.39 -14.38
N VAL A 11 -3.74 -0.24 -14.82
CA VAL A 11 -2.77 -0.93 -13.95
C VAL A 11 -1.43 -0.23 -14.11
N ASP A 12 -0.89 0.27 -13.01
CA ASP A 12 0.38 1.01 -12.98
C ASP A 12 1.31 0.43 -11.92
N CYS A 13 2.61 0.36 -12.22
CA CYS A 13 3.65 -0.03 -11.27
C CYS A 13 4.34 1.20 -10.70
N GLU A 14 4.71 1.15 -9.41
CA GLU A 14 5.51 2.18 -8.74
C GLU A 14 4.96 3.62 -8.89
N TYR A 15 3.63 3.76 -8.99
CA TYR A 15 3.00 5.04 -9.30
C TYR A 15 2.82 5.92 -8.05
N ASN A 16 3.61 6.99 -7.98
CA ASN A 16 3.67 7.91 -6.85
C ASN A 16 2.96 9.25 -7.08
N ARG A 17 1.78 9.27 -7.75
CA ARG A 17 1.00 10.52 -7.86
C ARG A 17 -0.34 10.45 -7.15
N ASN A 18 -0.70 11.58 -6.52
CA ASN A 18 -2.00 11.82 -5.89
C ASN A 18 -2.55 13.13 -6.47
N ILE A 19 -3.55 13.05 -7.35
CA ILE A 19 -3.84 14.11 -8.32
C ILE A 19 -4.56 15.29 -7.64
N GLU A 20 -5.39 15.02 -6.65
CA GLU A 20 -6.18 15.99 -5.89
C GLU A 20 -5.39 16.57 -4.70
N ASP A 21 -4.24 15.99 -4.32
CA ASP A 21 -3.32 16.55 -3.32
C ASP A 21 -2.37 17.57 -3.96
N LEU A 22 -2.32 18.78 -3.41
CA LEU A 22 -1.42 19.86 -3.85
C LEU A 22 0.06 19.47 -3.88
N ARG A 23 0.46 18.46 -3.10
CA ARG A 23 1.83 17.94 -3.00
C ARG A 23 2.13 16.86 -4.04
N ASN A 24 1.11 16.41 -4.77
CA ASN A 24 1.12 15.52 -5.92
C ASN A 24 1.76 14.13 -5.69
N SER A 25 2.26 13.82 -4.49
CA SER A 25 2.89 12.53 -4.15
C SER A 25 1.96 11.71 -3.28
N LYS A 26 2.02 10.38 -3.38
CA LYS A 26 1.22 9.52 -2.49
C LYS A 26 1.82 9.55 -1.09
N LYS A 27 0.97 9.82 -0.11
CA LYS A 27 1.35 9.89 1.30
C LYS A 27 0.41 9.06 2.15
N ILE A 28 0.95 8.55 3.25
CA ILE A 28 0.17 7.92 4.31
C ILE A 28 0.53 8.51 5.65
N CYS A 29 -0.45 8.51 6.54
CA CYS A 29 -0.33 8.91 7.92
C CYS A 29 -0.33 7.65 8.79
N ILE A 30 0.77 7.42 9.49
CA ILE A 30 0.96 6.26 10.38
C ILE A 30 1.12 6.75 11.82
N LEU A 31 0.52 6.03 12.77
CA LEU A 31 0.72 6.28 14.20
C LEU A 31 2.20 6.18 14.57
N GLU A 32 2.70 7.15 15.33
CA GLU A 32 4.09 7.22 15.80
C GLU A 32 4.51 5.96 16.58
N SER A 33 3.59 5.39 17.35
CA SER A 33 3.82 4.15 18.10
C SER A 33 4.08 2.93 17.20
N LYS A 34 3.50 2.91 16.00
CA LYS A 34 3.73 1.87 14.99
C LYS A 34 5.01 2.14 14.20
N ILE A 35 5.31 3.40 13.94
CA ILE A 35 6.53 3.84 13.26
C ILE A 35 7.80 3.35 13.95
N LYS A 36 7.89 3.44 15.29
CA LYS A 36 9.08 2.97 16.02
C LYS A 36 9.38 1.48 15.84
N LYS A 37 8.35 0.65 15.55
CA LYS A 37 8.51 -0.78 15.24
C LYS A 37 8.91 -1.02 13.79
N VAL A 38 8.44 -0.16 12.90
CA VAL A 38 8.51 -0.32 11.45
C VAL A 38 9.77 0.34 10.85
N ILE A 39 10.16 1.52 11.34
CA ILE A 39 11.33 2.29 10.86
C ILE A 39 12.64 1.78 11.46
N LYS A 40 12.63 1.08 12.59
CA LYS A 40 13.85 0.44 13.14
C LYS A 40 14.45 -0.63 12.20
N LEU A 41 13.76 -0.97 11.11
CA LEU A 41 14.11 -2.00 10.13
C LEU A 41 14.46 -1.45 8.75
N LYS A 42 14.37 -0.13 8.53
CA LYS A 42 14.79 0.50 7.27
C LYS A 42 15.72 1.67 7.56
N GLU A 43 16.90 1.65 6.96
CA GLU A 43 17.80 2.81 6.82
C GLU A 43 17.19 3.94 5.94
N GLU A 44 15.86 3.97 5.76
CA GLU A 44 15.09 4.93 4.96
C GLU A 44 14.45 6.00 5.86
N SER A 45 15.23 6.59 6.76
CA SER A 45 14.79 7.71 7.61
C SER A 45 14.63 9.04 6.83
N GLN A 46 14.62 9.01 5.49
CA GLN A 46 14.64 10.22 4.65
C GLN A 46 13.25 10.70 4.17
N ASN A 47 12.15 10.01 4.50
CA ASN A 47 10.81 10.33 3.95
C ASN A 47 9.74 10.76 4.97
N ILE A 48 10.12 11.04 6.22
CA ILE A 48 9.17 11.59 7.23
C ILE A 48 9.02 13.08 6.94
N SER A 49 7.90 13.48 6.33
CA SER A 49 7.72 14.87 5.90
C SER A 49 7.17 15.76 7.02
N ASN A 50 6.20 15.29 7.83
CA ASN A 50 5.49 16.15 8.79
C ASN A 50 4.92 15.37 9.99
N ILE A 51 4.76 16.07 11.12
CA ILE A 51 4.00 15.62 12.30
C ILE A 51 2.54 16.07 12.15
N ILE A 52 1.59 15.16 12.37
CA ILE A 52 0.15 15.44 12.33
C ILE A 52 -0.47 15.06 13.69
N ASP A 53 -1.16 16.01 14.32
CA ASP A 53 -1.87 15.85 15.61
C ASP A 53 -1.01 15.21 16.73
N ASP A 54 0.30 15.46 16.73
CA ASP A 54 1.35 14.88 17.59
C ASP A 54 1.42 13.34 17.66
N LYS A 55 0.46 12.62 17.09
CA LYS A 55 0.28 11.17 17.16
C LYS A 55 0.64 10.47 15.87
N TYR A 56 0.56 11.18 14.75
CA TYR A 56 0.79 10.63 13.43
C TYR A 56 2.03 11.25 12.80
N ARG A 57 2.66 10.47 11.92
CA ARG A 57 3.64 10.99 10.98
C ARG A 57 3.18 10.70 9.58
N GLU A 58 3.40 11.69 8.73
CA GLU A 58 3.20 11.58 7.31
C GLU A 58 4.46 11.03 6.64
N ILE A 59 4.27 10.04 5.77
CA ILE A 59 5.36 9.36 5.05
C ILE A 59 4.98 9.28 3.58
N SER A 60 5.95 9.61 2.71
CA SER A 60 5.80 9.41 1.26
C SER A 60 5.95 7.93 0.91
N VAL A 61 5.12 7.45 -0.01
CA VAL A 61 4.99 6.03 -0.32
C VAL A 61 4.86 5.78 -1.80
N ILE A 62 5.32 4.61 -2.23
CA ILE A 62 5.21 4.14 -3.59
C ILE A 62 4.72 2.70 -3.51
N PRO A 63 3.46 2.41 -3.90
CA PRO A 63 2.98 1.03 -4.00
C PRO A 63 3.64 0.32 -5.17
N ASP A 64 3.87 -0.99 -5.05
CA ASP A 64 4.50 -1.77 -6.13
C ASP A 64 3.61 -1.83 -7.38
N ILE A 65 2.31 -2.10 -7.18
CA ILE A 65 1.30 -2.14 -8.25
C ILE A 65 0.00 -1.52 -7.75
N ILE A 66 -0.66 -0.75 -8.60
CA ILE A 66 -1.99 -0.20 -8.33
C ILE A 66 -2.95 -0.50 -9.48
N VAL A 67 -4.23 -0.62 -9.13
CA VAL A 67 -5.37 -0.67 -10.06
C VAL A 67 -6.27 0.50 -9.73
N HIS A 68 -6.44 1.42 -10.67
CA HIS A 68 -7.10 2.71 -10.45
C HIS A 68 -7.66 3.29 -11.75
N THR A 69 -8.33 4.43 -11.71
CA THR A 69 -8.66 5.20 -12.92
C THR A 69 -7.70 6.38 -13.04
N ARG A 70 -6.89 6.44 -14.10
CA ARG A 70 -5.97 7.58 -14.29
C ARG A 70 -6.73 8.91 -14.40
N GLY A 71 -6.13 9.97 -13.85
CA GLY A 71 -6.66 11.34 -13.94
C GLY A 71 -7.70 11.69 -12.88
N LYS A 72 -8.04 10.77 -11.97
CA LYS A 72 -8.99 10.97 -10.87
C LYS A 72 -8.49 10.23 -9.63
N ASP A 73 -8.73 10.77 -8.44
CA ASP A 73 -8.49 10.02 -7.21
C ASP A 73 -9.74 9.23 -6.76
N SER A 74 -10.87 9.43 -7.45
CA SER A 74 -12.05 8.56 -7.37
C SER A 74 -11.81 7.25 -8.12
N ASN A 75 -12.10 6.13 -7.46
CA ASN A 75 -11.90 4.75 -7.92
C ASN A 75 -10.45 4.23 -7.88
N ASN A 76 -9.78 4.41 -6.75
CA ASN A 76 -8.61 3.61 -6.37
C ASN A 76 -9.10 2.22 -5.94
N THR A 77 -8.96 1.20 -6.80
CA THR A 77 -9.56 -0.12 -6.55
C THR A 77 -8.64 -1.03 -5.74
N LEU A 78 -7.39 -1.18 -6.15
CA LEU A 78 -6.46 -2.14 -5.52
C LEU A 78 -5.06 -1.56 -5.43
N ALA A 79 -4.45 -1.66 -4.25
CA ALA A 79 -3.01 -1.47 -4.07
C ALA A 79 -2.36 -2.80 -3.69
N ILE A 80 -1.21 -3.09 -4.29
CA ILE A 80 -0.49 -4.35 -4.10
C ILE A 80 0.94 -4.08 -3.62
N GLU A 81 1.37 -4.86 -2.66
CA GLU A 81 2.75 -4.93 -2.18
C GLU A 81 3.26 -6.37 -2.35
N VAL A 82 4.47 -6.52 -2.86
CA VAL A 82 5.06 -7.81 -3.22
C VAL A 82 6.36 -8.02 -2.46
N LYS A 83 6.53 -9.22 -1.89
CA LYS A 83 7.75 -9.59 -1.18
C LYS A 83 8.19 -11.01 -1.44
N LYS A 84 9.50 -11.25 -1.28
CA LYS A 84 10.10 -12.60 -1.26
C LYS A 84 10.24 -13.09 0.17
N SER A 85 10.01 -14.38 0.39
CA SER A 85 10.07 -15.03 1.72
C SER A 85 11.45 -14.93 2.38
N LYS A 86 12.52 -14.84 1.59
CA LYS A 86 13.91 -14.71 2.07
C LYS A 86 14.40 -13.26 2.17
N SER A 87 13.51 -12.27 2.06
CA SER A 87 13.88 -10.87 2.30
C SER A 87 14.45 -10.69 3.71
N LYS A 88 15.58 -9.99 3.84
CA LYS A 88 16.15 -9.61 5.14
C LYS A 88 15.35 -8.47 5.81
N VAL A 89 14.64 -7.68 5.02
CA VAL A 89 13.77 -6.61 5.49
C VAL A 89 12.41 -7.19 5.85
N SER A 90 11.87 -6.83 7.02
CA SER A 90 10.53 -7.26 7.47
C SER A 90 9.43 -6.81 6.51
N GLN A 91 8.34 -7.57 6.47
CA GLN A 91 7.10 -7.24 5.76
C GLN A 91 6.21 -6.26 6.56
N ASP A 92 6.50 -6.01 7.84
CA ASP A 92 5.60 -5.25 8.72
C ASP A 92 5.30 -3.85 8.18
N TYR A 93 6.25 -3.23 7.48
CA TYR A 93 6.02 -1.94 6.82
C TYR A 93 5.00 -2.07 5.70
N ASP A 94 5.16 -3.06 4.83
CA ASP A 94 4.28 -3.29 3.68
C ASP A 94 2.84 -3.59 4.14
N LEU A 95 2.69 -4.38 5.22
CA LEU A 95 1.38 -4.66 5.83
C LEU A 95 0.75 -3.40 6.43
N GLU A 96 1.54 -2.50 7.02
CA GLU A 96 1.01 -1.24 7.56
C GLU A 96 0.65 -0.24 6.46
N LYS A 97 1.44 -0.19 5.36
CA LYS A 97 1.10 0.59 4.16
C LYS A 97 -0.28 0.19 3.64
N LEU A 98 -0.55 -1.10 3.47
CA LEU A 98 -1.83 -1.61 2.95
C LEU A 98 -3.04 -1.29 3.85
N LYS A 99 -2.84 -1.27 5.18
CA LYS A 99 -3.88 -0.76 6.08
C LYS A 99 -4.14 0.72 5.82
N CYS A 100 -3.10 1.56 5.75
CA CYS A 100 -3.29 2.98 5.49
C CYS A 100 -3.87 3.26 4.11
N TYR A 101 -3.50 2.48 3.08
CA TYR A 101 -4.05 2.61 1.73
C TYR A 101 -5.55 2.37 1.70
N THR A 102 -6.03 1.43 2.51
CA THR A 102 -7.43 1.00 2.54
C THR A 102 -8.24 1.63 3.67
N ASP A 103 -7.65 2.57 4.42
CA ASP A 103 -8.32 3.20 5.55
C ASP A 103 -9.39 4.18 5.05
N THR A 104 -10.64 3.84 5.29
CA THR A 104 -11.83 4.65 5.02
C THR A 104 -12.43 5.24 6.29
N THR A 105 -11.84 4.92 7.45
CA THR A 105 -12.43 5.19 8.77
C THR A 105 -11.98 6.51 9.38
N TYR A 106 -10.84 7.02 8.93
CA TYR A 106 -10.26 8.26 9.41
C TYR A 106 -9.95 9.18 8.23
N ASP A 107 -10.31 10.46 8.32
CA ASP A 107 -9.95 11.51 7.35
C ASP A 107 -8.44 11.81 7.30
N ILE A 108 -7.60 10.94 7.87
CA ILE A 108 -6.16 11.13 7.95
C ILE A 108 -5.41 10.51 6.77
N ASN A 109 -6.00 9.53 6.08
CA ASN A 109 -5.45 8.91 4.89
C ASN A 109 -6.40 9.12 3.71
N ASP A 110 -5.90 9.76 2.65
CA ASP A 110 -6.73 10.16 1.50
C ASP A 110 -6.62 9.24 0.28
N LEU A 111 -5.75 8.22 0.34
CA LEU A 111 -5.56 7.30 -0.79
C LEU A 111 -6.79 6.41 -1.05
N LYS A 112 -7.50 6.01 0.01
CA LYS A 112 -8.85 5.39 -0.03
C LYS A 112 -8.99 4.28 -1.09
N TYR A 113 -8.00 3.39 -1.18
CA TYR A 113 -8.09 2.18 -1.99
C TYR A 113 -9.18 1.27 -1.44
N GLU A 114 -10.02 0.72 -2.32
CA GLU A 114 -11.07 -0.21 -1.91
C GLU A 114 -10.49 -1.49 -1.30
N TYR A 115 -9.40 -1.99 -1.91
CA TYR A 115 -8.72 -3.20 -1.49
C TYR A 115 -7.20 -3.02 -1.44
N GLY A 116 -6.57 -3.82 -0.60
CA GLY A 116 -5.12 -4.00 -0.54
C GLY A 116 -4.77 -5.48 -0.62
N ALA A 117 -3.68 -5.82 -1.29
CA ALA A 117 -3.16 -7.18 -1.35
C ALA A 117 -1.66 -7.21 -1.04
N PHE A 118 -1.27 -8.05 -0.08
CA PHE A 118 0.13 -8.41 0.13
C PHE A 118 0.40 -9.78 -0.48
N ILE A 119 1.34 -9.85 -1.42
CA ILE A 119 1.70 -11.09 -2.11
C ILE A 119 3.10 -11.53 -1.68
N MET A 120 3.18 -12.69 -1.03
CA MET A 120 4.43 -13.31 -0.60
C MET A 120 4.83 -14.44 -1.56
N PHE A 121 5.94 -14.25 -2.26
CA PHE A 121 6.58 -15.28 -3.08
C PHE A 121 7.56 -16.11 -2.26
N TYR A 122 7.35 -17.42 -2.23
CA TYR A 122 8.27 -18.37 -1.62
C TYR A 122 9.47 -18.62 -2.54
N THR A 123 10.69 -18.33 -2.06
CA THR A 123 11.91 -18.43 -2.87
C THR A 123 12.96 -19.30 -2.19
N GLY A 124 13.70 -20.08 -2.99
CA GLY A 124 14.80 -20.92 -2.52
C GLY A 124 14.37 -22.07 -1.62
N GLU A 125 13.14 -22.54 -1.78
CA GLU A 125 12.66 -23.82 -1.25
C GLU A 125 12.79 -24.90 -2.34
N SER A 126 12.99 -26.16 -1.96
CA SER A 126 13.11 -27.28 -2.90
C SER A 126 11.78 -27.64 -3.57
N GLN A 127 10.65 -27.22 -2.99
CA GLN A 127 9.31 -27.40 -3.52
C GLN A 127 8.72 -26.05 -3.94
N VAL A 128 8.12 -26.01 -5.14
CA VAL A 128 7.39 -24.83 -5.62
C VAL A 128 6.11 -24.67 -4.79
N LYS A 129 5.96 -23.50 -4.18
CA LYS A 129 4.74 -23.12 -3.45
C LYS A 129 4.07 -21.95 -4.17
N TYR A 130 2.74 -22.00 -4.26
CA TYR A 130 1.96 -20.87 -4.73
C TYR A 130 2.19 -19.66 -3.82
N PRO A 131 2.18 -18.42 -4.36
CA PRO A 131 2.29 -17.23 -3.54
C PRO A 131 1.17 -17.17 -2.50
N LYS A 132 1.48 -16.75 -1.29
CA LYS A 132 0.47 -16.46 -0.28
C LYS A 132 -0.03 -15.04 -0.50
N ILE A 133 -1.34 -14.87 -0.58
CA ILE A 133 -2.00 -13.57 -0.64
C ILE A 133 -2.61 -13.26 0.72
N THR A 134 -2.51 -12.02 1.15
CA THR A 134 -3.16 -11.51 2.37
C THR A 134 -3.89 -10.23 2.01
N TRP A 135 -5.20 -10.22 2.22
CA TRP A 135 -6.08 -9.14 1.78
C TRP A 135 -6.34 -8.11 2.87
N PHE A 136 -6.59 -6.88 2.44
CA PHE A 136 -6.88 -5.72 3.29
C PHE A 136 -8.08 -4.96 2.76
N GLN A 137 -8.92 -4.50 3.67
CA GLN A 137 -10.07 -3.64 3.39
C GLN A 137 -10.40 -2.81 4.64
N ASN A 138 -10.81 -1.55 4.48
CA ASN A 138 -11.20 -0.66 5.57
C ASN A 138 -10.16 -0.60 6.71
N GLY A 139 -8.89 -0.49 6.35
CA GLY A 139 -7.78 -0.39 7.30
C GLY A 139 -7.42 -1.67 8.05
N LYS A 140 -7.98 -2.82 7.66
CA LYS A 140 -7.82 -4.09 8.37
C LYS A 140 -7.46 -5.23 7.43
N GLN A 141 -6.69 -6.18 7.94
CA GLN A 141 -6.51 -7.47 7.27
C GLN A 141 -7.83 -8.24 7.32
N ILE A 142 -8.22 -8.82 6.19
CA ILE A 142 -9.40 -9.69 6.07
C ILE A 142 -8.94 -11.11 5.73
N ASN A 143 -9.70 -12.11 6.20
CA ASN A 143 -9.49 -13.49 5.81
C ASN A 143 -10.20 -13.74 4.47
N GLU A 144 -9.63 -14.61 3.64
CA GLU A 144 -10.35 -15.16 2.49
C GLU A 144 -11.58 -15.90 3.00
N GLN A 145 -12.76 -15.57 2.45
CA GLN A 145 -14.00 -16.32 2.69
C GLN A 145 -14.01 -17.60 1.84
#